data_AF-A0A7K2QHF8-F1
#
_entry.id   AF-A0A7K2QHF8-F1
#
_cell.length_a   1.000
_cell.length_b   1.000
_cell.length_c   1.000
_cell.angle_alpha   90.00
_cell.angle_beta   90.00
_cell.angle_gamma   90.00
#
_symmetry.space_group_name_H-M   'P 1'
#
loop_
_entity.id
_entity.type
_entity.pdbx_description
1 polymer ?
#
loop_
_entity_poly.entity_id
_entity_poly.type
_entity_poly.pdbx_seq_one_letter_code
_entity_poly.pdbx_strand_id
1 'polypeptide(L)'
;VRQLVPEYVMEDPLLAAVIDDRHADSLTGDLAGKTVAQWIPARAFKPAFVGAEAGALQIAALMARTHVPLVAVIDRDGEGRRLVGVVSAASLMRHLLDVGGKG
;
A
#
# COMPACT_ATOMS: atom_id res chain seq x y z
N VAL A 1 5.83 0.04 -6.75
CA VAL A 1 5.49 0.87 -7.94
C VAL A 1 6.59 1.85 -8.30
N ARG A 2 7.37 2.38 -7.35
CA ARG A 2 8.48 3.31 -7.62
C ARG A 2 9.42 2.90 -8.76
N GLN A 3 9.69 1.60 -8.97
CA GLN A 3 10.53 1.13 -10.09
C GLN A 3 9.93 1.36 -11.48
N LEU A 4 8.62 1.61 -11.60
CA LEU A 4 7.95 1.93 -12.86
C LEU A 4 7.94 3.43 -13.15
N VAL A 5 8.41 4.26 -12.22
CA VAL A 5 8.41 5.71 -12.39
C VAL A 5 9.84 6.12 -12.75
N PRO A 6 10.09 6.69 -13.94
CA PRO A 6 11.41 7.17 -14.31
C PRO A 6 11.93 8.20 -13.29
N GLU A 7 13.24 8.22 -13.07
CA GLU A 7 13.86 9.06 -12.02
C GLU A 7 13.54 10.55 -12.20
N TYR A 8 13.57 11.04 -13.44
CA TYR A 8 13.22 12.44 -13.74
C TYR A 8 11.75 12.77 -13.38
N VAL A 9 10.82 11.82 -13.46
CA VAL A 9 9.42 12.02 -13.03
C VAL A 9 9.31 12.06 -11.50
N MET A 10 10.19 11.34 -10.80
CA MET A 10 10.24 11.38 -9.35
C MET A 10 10.81 12.72 -8.83
N GLU A 11 11.70 13.35 -9.60
CA GLU A 11 12.31 14.65 -9.29
C GLU A 11 11.38 15.83 -9.62
N ASP A 12 10.67 15.77 -10.75
CA ASP A 12 9.64 16.74 -11.13
C ASP A 12 8.33 16.02 -11.51
N PRO A 13 7.36 15.94 -10.58
CA PRO A 13 6.06 15.32 -10.84
C PRO A 13 5.25 16.00 -11.96
N LEU A 14 5.55 17.26 -12.31
CA LEU A 14 4.87 17.94 -13.42
C LEU A 14 5.22 17.31 -14.77
N LEU A 15 6.40 16.68 -14.88
CA LEU A 15 6.79 15.93 -16.08
C LEU A 15 5.84 14.75 -16.34
N ALA A 16 5.23 14.17 -15.31
CA ALA A 16 4.24 13.11 -15.48
C ALA A 16 3.03 13.56 -16.31
N ALA A 17 2.68 14.85 -16.27
CA ALA A 17 1.54 15.39 -17.01
C ALA A 17 1.86 15.74 -18.48
N VAL A 18 3.14 15.91 -18.81
CA VAL A 18 3.61 16.29 -20.15
C VAL A 18 4.03 15.05 -20.96
N ILE A 19 4.43 13.98 -20.25
CA ILE A 19 4.88 12.72 -20.83
C ILE A 19 3.66 11.80 -20.95
N ASP A 20 2.87 12.04 -21.99
CA ASP A 20 1.68 11.25 -22.40
C ASP A 20 1.96 9.73 -22.62
N ASP A 21 0.88 8.95 -22.83
CA ASP A 21 0.72 7.49 -22.95
C ASP A 21 1.79 6.73 -23.79
N ARG A 22 2.60 7.40 -24.61
CA ARG A 22 3.71 6.78 -25.35
C ARG A 22 4.75 6.11 -24.45
N HIS A 23 4.82 6.48 -23.17
CA HIS A 23 5.65 5.76 -22.18
C HIS A 23 4.89 4.66 -21.42
N ALA A 24 3.55 4.70 -21.37
CA ALA A 24 2.75 3.65 -20.73
C ALA A 24 2.89 2.31 -21.48
N ASP A 25 2.99 2.34 -22.81
CA ASP A 25 3.28 1.16 -23.63
C ASP A 25 4.65 0.56 -23.32
N SER A 26 5.66 1.42 -23.12
CA SER A 26 7.01 0.99 -22.71
C SER A 26 7.00 0.30 -21.35
N LEU A 27 6.24 0.84 -20.38
CA LEU A 27 6.08 0.22 -19.05
C LEU A 27 5.45 -1.17 -19.16
N THR A 28 4.46 -1.31 -20.03
CA THR A 28 3.78 -2.59 -20.27
C THR A 28 4.74 -3.61 -20.90
N GLY A 29 5.62 -3.16 -21.81
CA GLY A 29 6.71 -3.97 -22.36
C GLY A 29 7.73 -4.42 -21.30
N ASP A 30 8.13 -3.52 -20.41
CA ASP A 30 9.10 -3.83 -19.33
C ASP A 30 8.56 -4.81 -18.28
N LEU A 31 7.23 -4.86 -18.13
CA LEU A 31 6.49 -5.77 -17.24
C LEU A 31 6.15 -7.11 -17.92
N ALA A 32 6.12 -7.16 -19.25
CA ALA A 32 5.70 -8.33 -20.00
C ALA A 32 6.56 -9.56 -19.64
N GLY A 33 5.90 -10.66 -19.29
CA GLY A 33 6.57 -11.92 -18.94
C GLY A 33 7.23 -11.96 -17.56
N LYS A 34 7.21 -10.88 -16.76
CA LYS A 34 7.71 -10.88 -15.39
C LYS A 34 6.58 -11.19 -14.40
N THR A 35 6.87 -12.05 -13.44
CA THR A 35 6.03 -12.23 -12.25
C THR A 35 6.19 -11.06 -11.29
N VAL A 36 5.20 -10.82 -10.43
CA VAL A 36 5.28 -9.81 -9.36
C VAL A 36 6.51 -10.03 -8.47
N ALA A 37 6.86 -11.28 -8.19
CA ALA A 37 8.05 -11.62 -7.38
C ALA A 37 9.36 -11.22 -8.06
N GLN A 38 9.45 -11.32 -9.39
CA GLN A 38 10.63 -10.90 -10.16
C GLN A 38 10.75 -9.38 -10.27
N TRP A 39 9.63 -8.67 -10.14
CA TRP A 39 9.60 -7.21 -10.22
C TRP A 39 9.78 -6.52 -8.86
N ILE A 40 9.30 -7.12 -7.77
CA ILE A 40 9.44 -6.53 -6.43
C ILE A 40 10.94 -6.51 -6.02
N PRO A 41 11.47 -5.37 -5.54
CA PRO A 41 12.84 -5.31 -5.06
C PRO A 41 13.09 -6.30 -3.92
N ALA A 42 14.23 -6.99 -3.94
CA ALA A 42 14.61 -8.00 -2.96
C ALA A 42 14.59 -7.51 -1.50
N ARG A 43 14.76 -6.20 -1.28
CA ARG A 43 14.50 -5.55 0.01
C ARG A 43 13.00 -5.27 0.17
N ALA A 44 12.21 -6.32 0.15
CA ALA A 44 10.76 -6.23 0.30
C ALA A 44 10.46 -5.73 1.72
N PHE A 45 9.93 -4.52 1.78
CA PHE A 45 9.28 -3.97 2.96
C PHE A 45 8.30 -5.02 3.52
N LYS A 46 8.49 -5.45 4.77
CA LYS A 46 7.55 -6.37 5.42
C LYS A 46 6.30 -5.55 5.76
N PRO A 47 5.13 -5.85 5.17
CA PRO A 47 3.92 -5.10 5.47
C PRO A 47 3.58 -5.27 6.95
N ALA A 48 3.27 -4.15 7.60
CA ALA A 48 2.68 -4.19 8.93
C ALA A 48 1.33 -4.92 8.85
N PHE A 49 1.06 -5.82 9.79
CA PHE A 49 -0.20 -6.57 9.81
C PHE A 49 -0.75 -6.72 11.23
N VAL A 50 -2.05 -6.92 11.33
CA VAL A 50 -2.80 -7.16 12.56
C VAL A 50 -3.77 -8.32 12.39
N GLY A 51 -4.30 -8.84 13.50
CA GLY A 51 -5.40 -9.81 13.49
C GLY A 51 -6.74 -9.16 13.09
N ALA A 52 -7.72 -9.97 12.67
CA ALA A 52 -9.07 -9.53 12.32
C ALA A 52 -9.77 -8.74 13.44
N GLU A 53 -9.49 -9.08 14.70
CA GLU A 53 -10.07 -8.45 15.89
C GLU A 53 -9.36 -7.16 16.33
N ALA A 54 -8.42 -6.64 15.53
CA ALA A 54 -7.64 -5.47 15.93
C ALA A 54 -8.46 -4.18 15.91
N GLY A 55 -8.45 -3.44 17.02
CA GLY A 55 -9.14 -2.17 17.15
C GLY A 55 -8.42 -1.01 16.47
N ALA A 56 -9.17 0.08 16.19
CA ALA A 56 -8.67 1.29 15.53
C ALA A 56 -7.40 1.88 16.19
N LEU A 57 -7.35 1.93 17.53
CA LEU A 57 -6.19 2.46 18.26
C LEU A 57 -4.95 1.58 18.12
N GLN A 58 -5.11 0.25 18.09
CA GLN A 58 -3.99 -0.68 17.89
C GLN A 58 -3.41 -0.52 16.48
N ILE A 59 -4.29 -0.37 15.48
CA ILE A 59 -3.88 -0.10 14.09
C ILE A 59 -3.14 1.25 14.00
N ALA A 60 -3.69 2.31 14.61
CA ALA A 60 -3.04 3.62 14.66
C ALA A 60 -1.65 3.56 15.30
N ALA A 61 -1.53 2.89 16.45
CA ALA A 61 -0.26 2.74 17.16
C ALA A 61 0.76 1.93 16.34
N LEU A 62 0.33 0.91 15.60
CA LEU A 62 1.18 0.15 14.69
C LEU A 62 1.67 1.03 13.55
N MET A 63 0.78 1.79 12.90
CA MET A 63 1.15 2.73 11.83
C MET A 63 2.16 3.76 12.31
N ALA A 64 1.93 4.36 13.48
CA ALA A 64 2.81 5.37 14.07
C ALA A 64 4.22 4.82 14.38
N ARG A 65 4.30 3.65 15.02
CA ARG A 65 5.60 3.03 15.39
C ARG A 65 6.39 2.55 14.18
N THR A 66 5.71 2.04 13.15
CA THR A 66 6.38 1.47 11.98
C THR A 66 6.61 2.49 10.87
N HIS A 67 5.98 3.67 10.96
CA HIS A 67 5.88 4.66 9.88
C HIS A 67 5.25 4.11 8.61
N VAL A 68 4.27 3.21 8.77
CA VAL A 68 3.63 2.51 7.66
C VAL A 68 2.17 2.93 7.58
N PRO A 69 1.73 3.61 6.51
CA PRO A 69 0.37 4.12 6.41
C PRO A 69 -0.66 3.08 5.91
N LEU A 70 -0.26 1.82 5.74
CA LEU A 70 -1.10 0.73 5.23
C LEU A 70 -0.83 -0.56 6.02
N VAL A 71 -1.86 -1.08 6.67
CA VAL A 71 -1.78 -2.27 7.52
C VAL A 71 -2.66 -3.37 6.93
N ALA A 72 -2.11 -4.57 6.78
CA ALA A 72 -2.87 -5.75 6.38
C ALA A 72 -3.65 -6.35 7.56
N VAL A 73 -4.89 -6.77 7.33
CA VAL A 73 -5.71 -7.46 8.32
C VAL A 73 -5.75 -8.94 7.96
N ILE A 74 -5.19 -9.76 8.84
CA ILE A 74 -5.03 -11.19 8.63
C ILE A 74 -5.91 -11.93 9.63
N ASP A 75 -6.75 -12.81 9.12
CA ASP A 75 -7.50 -13.76 9.92
C ASP A 75 -6.75 -15.10 9.99
N ARG A 76 -6.92 -15.78 11.11
CA ARG A 76 -6.42 -17.14 11.33
C ARG A 76 -7.63 -18.06 11.40
N ASP A 77 -7.97 -18.66 10.27
CA ASP A 77 -8.87 -19.80 10.26
C ASP A 77 -8.06 -21.09 10.53
N GLY A 78 -8.75 -22.18 10.89
CA GLY A 78 -8.11 -23.45 11.26
C GLY A 78 -7.21 -24.08 10.19
N GLU A 79 -7.23 -23.54 8.97
CA GLU A 79 -6.50 -24.03 7.79
C GLU A 79 -5.33 -23.09 7.38
N GLY A 80 -5.22 -21.88 7.93
CA GLY A 80 -4.11 -21.00 7.60
C GLY A 80 -4.23 -19.53 8.02
N ARG A 81 -3.57 -18.67 7.24
CA ARG A 81 -3.62 -17.21 7.38
C ARG A 81 -4.27 -16.64 6.13
N ARG A 82 -5.40 -15.97 6.30
CA ARG A 82 -6.15 -15.35 5.21
C ARG A 82 -6.05 -13.83 5.32
N LEU A 83 -5.68 -13.17 4.22
CA LEU A 83 -5.82 -11.71 4.12
C LEU A 83 -7.31 -11.38 3.98
N VAL A 84 -7.88 -10.70 4.99
CA VAL A 84 -9.28 -10.26 4.96
C VAL A 84 -9.42 -8.91 4.29
N GLY A 85 -8.43 -8.04 4.47
CA GLY A 85 -8.43 -6.71 3.88
C GLY A 85 -7.23 -5.88 4.31
N VAL A 86 -7.32 -4.58 4.04
CA VAL A 86 -6.29 -3.60 4.39
C VAL A 86 -6.93 -2.37 5.03
N VAL A 87 -6.25 -1.79 6.00
CA VAL A 87 -6.61 -0.51 6.61
C VAL A 87 -5.53 0.49 6.24
N SER A 88 -5.90 1.53 5.51
CA SER A 88 -5.05 2.68 5.23
C SER A 88 -5.23 3.76 6.30
N ALA A 89 -4.22 4.60 6.51
CA ALA A 89 -4.32 5.75 7.41
C ALA A 89 -5.50 6.66 7.05
N ALA A 90 -5.78 6.85 5.75
CA ALA A 90 -6.91 7.64 5.28
C ALA A 90 -8.27 7.03 5.68
N SER A 91 -8.46 5.71 5.50
CA SER A 91 -9.68 5.01 5.91
C SER A 91 -9.87 5.03 7.43
N LEU A 92 -8.77 4.83 8.18
CA LEU A 92 -8.77 4.91 9.64
C LEU A 92 -9.16 6.31 10.14
N MET A 93 -8.55 7.36 9.59
CA MET A 93 -8.89 8.75 9.96
C MET A 93 -10.34 9.07 9.62
N ARG A 94 -10.83 8.67 8.45
CA ARG A 94 -12.24 8.82 8.08
C ARG A 94 -13.16 8.18 9.12
N HIS A 95 -12.90 6.93 9.47
CA HIS A 95 -13.67 6.21 10.48
C HIS A 95 -13.67 6.92 11.84
N LEU A 96 -12.50 7.39 12.31
CA LEU A 96 -12.38 8.08 13.59
C LEU A 96 -13.11 9.42 13.61
N LEU A 97 -13.09 10.17 12.49
CA LEU A 97 -13.84 11.42 12.35
C LEU A 97 -15.35 11.18 12.36
N ASP A 98 -15.81 10.14 11.67
CA ASP A 98 -17.24 9.81 11.58
C ASP A 98 -17.79 9.31 12.92
N VAL A 99 -16.98 8.59 13.72
CA VAL A 99 -17.35 8.15 15.07
C VAL A 99 -17.30 9.31 16.07
N GLY A 100 -16.28 10.17 15.99
CA GLY A 100 -16.12 11.33 16.88
C GLY A 100 -17.14 12.45 16.65
N GLY A 101 -17.66 12.58 15.43
CA GLY A 101 -18.69 13.57 15.09
C GLY A 101 -20.12 13.18 15.48
N LYS A 102 -20.32 12.00 16.07
CA LYS A 102 -21.62 11.52 16.60
C LYS A 102 -21.73 11.62 18.13
N GLY A 103 -20.76 12.27 18.79
CA GLY A 103 -20.72 12.51 20.23
C GLY A 103 -21.20 13.89 20.62
#